data_AF-A0A2T4IFU4-F1
#
_entry.id   AF-A0A2T4IFU4-F1
#
_cell.length_a   1.000
_cell.length_b   1.000
_cell.length_c   1.000
_cell.angle_alpha   90.00
_cell.angle_beta   90.00
_cell.angle_gamma   90.00
#
_symmetry.space_group_name_H-M   'P 1'
#
loop_
_entity.id
_entity.type
_entity.pdbx_description
1 polymer ?
#
loop_
_entity_poly.entity_id
_entity_poly.type
_entity_poly.pdbx_seq_one_letter_code
_entity_poly.pdbx_strand_id
1 'polypeptide(L)'
;MDLTGLKVMVIDDSNTIRRSAEIFLGQAGCQVLLAEDGFDALSKITDHHPDVIFVDIMMPRLDGYQTCALIKKNTRLAATPVIMLSSKDGLFDRARGRMVGSDEYLTKPFTKDSLLKAVATHAPRQAS
;
A
#
# COMPACT_ATOMS: atom_id res chain seq x y z
N MET A 1 11.99 -3.54 14.32
CA MET A 1 11.95 -2.21 13.68
C MET A 1 10.87 -1.42 14.38
N ASP A 2 11.23 -0.25 14.89
CA ASP A 2 10.26 0.70 15.41
C ASP A 2 9.81 1.60 14.25
N LEU A 3 8.52 1.55 13.93
CA LEU A 3 7.90 2.33 12.85
C LEU A 3 6.83 3.26 13.42
N THR A 4 6.98 3.64 14.70
CA THR A 4 6.02 4.44 15.45
C THR A 4 5.67 5.74 14.72
N GLY A 5 4.37 5.99 14.58
CA GLY A 5 3.84 7.23 14.01
C GLY A 5 3.74 7.26 12.49
N LEU A 6 4.31 6.28 11.77
CA LEU A 6 4.10 6.16 10.33
C LEU A 6 2.66 5.75 10.03
N LYS A 7 2.02 6.46 9.10
CA LYS A 7 0.68 6.17 8.61
C LYS A 7 0.76 5.26 7.40
N VAL A 8 0.21 4.05 7.53
CA VAL A 8 0.23 3.05 6.47
C VAL A 8 -1.19 2.77 6.03
N MET A 9 -1.50 2.99 4.75
CA MET A 9 -2.79 2.61 4.19
C MET A 9 -2.70 1.21 3.56
N VAL A 10 -3.68 0.36 3.85
CA VAL A 10 -3.83 -0.97 3.25
C VAL A 10 -5.17 -1.05 2.53
N ILE A 11 -5.10 -1.27 1.21
CA ILE A 11 -6.25 -1.33 0.30
C ILE A 11 -6.36 -2.76 -0.22
N ASP A 12 -7.42 -3.45 0.17
CA ASP A 12 -7.67 -4.84 -0.20
C ASP A 12 -9.17 -5.13 -0.02
N ASP A 13 -9.80 -5.89 -0.89
CA ASP A 13 -11.23 -6.23 -0.76
C ASP A 13 -11.49 -7.29 0.32
N SER A 14 -10.48 -8.12 0.63
CA SER A 14 -10.54 -9.12 1.69
C SER A 14 -10.33 -8.52 3.08
N ASN A 15 -11.39 -8.55 3.90
CA ASN A 15 -11.32 -8.14 5.31
C ASN A 15 -10.24 -8.92 6.08
N THR A 16 -10.06 -10.20 5.80
CA THR A 16 -9.03 -11.03 6.45
C THR A 16 -7.63 -10.49 6.18
N ILE A 17 -7.33 -10.13 4.94
CA ILE A 17 -6.02 -9.58 4.55
C ILE A 17 -5.79 -8.22 5.20
N ARG A 18 -6.80 -7.34 5.18
CA ARG A 18 -6.75 -6.03 5.85
C ARG A 18 -6.45 -6.18 7.35
N ARG A 19 -7.14 -7.10 8.05
CA ARG A 19 -6.94 -7.34 9.48
C ARG A 19 -5.58 -7.94 9.80
N SER A 20 -5.09 -8.87 8.98
CA SER A 20 -3.73 -9.41 9.16
C SER A 20 -2.67 -8.31 9.02
N ALA A 21 -2.77 -7.47 7.99
CA ALA A 21 -1.84 -6.35 7.80
C ALA A 21 -1.92 -5.34 8.96
N GLU A 22 -3.14 -4.99 9.40
CA GLU A 22 -3.37 -4.11 10.56
C GLU A 22 -2.68 -4.61 11.82
N ILE A 23 -2.82 -5.90 12.15
CA ILE A 23 -2.16 -6.50 13.30
C ILE A 23 -0.64 -6.44 13.16
N PHE A 24 -0.10 -6.82 11.99
CA PHE A 24 1.35 -6.88 11.78
C PHE A 24 2.02 -5.51 11.83
N LEU A 25 1.42 -4.51 11.18
CA LEU A 25 1.90 -3.13 11.12
C LEU A 25 1.67 -2.40 12.46
N GLY A 26 0.50 -2.60 13.09
CA GLY A 26 0.17 -2.01 14.38
C GLY A 26 1.10 -2.47 15.50
N GLN A 27 1.50 -3.75 15.50
CA GLN A 27 2.52 -4.27 16.43
C GLN A 27 3.90 -3.61 16.28
N ALA A 28 4.17 -2.96 15.15
CA ALA A 28 5.41 -2.20 14.91
C ALA A 28 5.25 -0.70 15.18
N GLY A 29 4.10 -0.25 15.69
CA GLY A 29 3.82 1.16 16.03
C GLY A 29 3.20 1.99 14.91
N CYS A 30 2.93 1.40 13.73
CA CYS A 30 2.30 2.12 12.62
C CYS A 30 0.84 2.49 12.94
N GLN A 31 0.39 3.64 12.44
CA GLN A 31 -1.02 3.99 12.36
C GLN A 31 -1.59 3.40 11.07
N VAL A 32 -2.45 2.39 11.17
CA VAL A 32 -2.96 1.68 9.99
C VAL A 32 -4.32 2.24 9.57
N LEU A 33 -4.43 2.59 8.28
CA LEU A 33 -5.67 3.01 7.63
C LEU A 33 -6.12 1.89 6.70
N LEU A 34 -7.37 1.48 6.81
CA LEU A 34 -7.92 0.39 6.00
C LEU A 34 -8.90 0.94 4.96
N ALA A 35 -8.75 0.47 3.72
CA ALA A 35 -9.70 0.73 2.66
C ALA A 35 -10.11 -0.58 1.96
N GLU A 36 -11.39 -0.72 1.65
CA GLU A 36 -11.92 -1.96 1.07
C GLU A 36 -11.92 -2.00 -0.47
N ASP A 37 -11.69 -0.85 -1.11
CA ASP A 37 -11.58 -0.73 -2.56
C ASP A 37 -10.83 0.57 -2.92
N GLY A 38 -10.56 0.76 -4.22
CA GLY A 38 -9.86 1.95 -4.69
C GLY A 38 -10.61 3.28 -4.50
N PHE A 39 -11.94 3.31 -4.53
CA PHE A 39 -12.72 4.53 -4.28
C PHE A 39 -12.70 4.93 -2.80
N ASP A 40 -12.87 3.96 -1.90
CA ASP A 40 -12.73 4.15 -0.46
C ASP A 40 -11.30 4.60 -0.09
N ALA A 41 -10.29 4.06 -0.78
CA ALA A 41 -8.93 4.54 -0.62
C ALA A 41 -8.76 6.00 -1.07
N LEU A 42 -9.28 6.35 -2.25
CA LEU A 42 -9.16 7.71 -2.80
C LEU A 42 -9.91 8.77 -1.99
N SER A 43 -10.99 8.41 -1.30
CA SER A 43 -11.67 9.32 -0.37
C SER A 43 -10.81 9.56 0.88
N LYS A 44 -10.28 8.50 1.49
CA LYS A 44 -9.50 8.56 2.73
C LYS A 44 -8.10 9.14 2.57
N ILE A 45 -7.43 8.86 1.45
CA ILE A 45 -6.03 9.24 1.23
C ILE A 45 -5.81 10.76 1.26
N THR A 46 -6.83 11.52 0.83
CA THR A 46 -6.78 12.98 0.77
C THR A 46 -6.85 13.61 2.16
N ASP A 47 -7.56 12.98 3.09
CA ASP A 47 -7.74 13.50 4.45
C ASP A 47 -6.63 13.04 5.41
N HIS A 48 -6.12 11.83 5.21
CA HIS A 48 -5.20 11.22 6.16
C HIS A 48 -3.72 11.32 5.80
N HIS A 49 -3.39 11.49 4.51
CA HIS A 49 -2.03 11.58 3.99
C HIS A 49 -1.11 10.44 4.48
N PRO A 50 -1.32 9.19 4.02
CA PRO A 50 -0.47 8.08 4.42
C PRO A 50 0.96 8.25 3.90
N ASP A 51 1.92 7.75 4.68
CA ASP A 51 3.34 7.72 4.37
C ASP A 51 3.69 6.59 3.40
N VAL A 52 2.93 5.48 3.45
CA VAL A 52 3.09 4.30 2.57
C VAL A 52 1.72 3.70 2.28
N ILE A 53 1.51 3.23 1.05
CA ILE A 53 0.26 2.60 0.61
C ILE A 53 0.55 1.19 0.10
N PHE A 54 -0.14 0.20 0.66
CA PHE A 54 -0.26 -1.13 0.09
C PHE A 54 -1.59 -1.25 -0.66
N VAL A 55 -1.56 -1.75 -1.89
CA VAL A 55 -2.76 -1.90 -2.72
C VAL A 55 -2.82 -3.28 -3.35
N ASP A 56 -3.92 -3.99 -3.16
CA ASP A 56 -4.16 -5.23 -3.88
C ASP A 56 -4.40 -4.98 -5.36
N ILE A 57 -3.82 -5.83 -6.20
CA ILE A 57 -4.00 -5.75 -7.65
C ILE A 57 -5.44 -6.14 -8.04
N MET A 58 -5.99 -7.19 -7.44
CA MET A 58 -7.24 -7.80 -7.88
C MET A 58 -8.43 -7.39 -7.01
N MET A 59 -8.88 -6.15 -7.19
CA MET A 59 -10.07 -5.63 -6.51
C MET A 59 -11.24 -5.40 -7.48
N PRO A 60 -12.50 -5.56 -7.03
CA PRO A 60 -13.67 -5.23 -7.83
C PRO A 60 -13.83 -3.71 -8.02
N ARG A 61 -14.56 -3.32 -9.07
CA ARG A 61 -14.87 -1.94 -9.48
C ARG A 61 -13.66 -1.14 -9.96
N LEU A 62 -12.66 -0.91 -9.10
CA LEU A 62 -11.44 -0.18 -9.42
C LEU A 62 -10.24 -1.02 -9.01
N ASP A 63 -9.52 -1.55 -10.01
CA ASP A 63 -8.40 -2.45 -9.75
C ASP A 63 -7.19 -1.71 -9.15
N GLY A 64 -6.22 -2.46 -8.63
CA GLY A 64 -5.05 -1.87 -7.99
C GLY A 64 -4.19 -1.03 -8.93
N TYR A 65 -4.11 -1.39 -10.21
CA TYR A 65 -3.34 -0.63 -11.20
C TYR A 65 -3.98 0.72 -11.50
N GLN A 66 -5.30 0.75 -11.65
CA GLN A 66 -6.06 1.98 -11.86
C GLN A 66 -6.00 2.86 -10.61
N THR A 67 -6.12 2.26 -9.42
CA THR A 67 -5.99 2.96 -8.13
C THR A 67 -4.60 3.60 -8.01
N CYS A 68 -3.54 2.83 -8.26
CA CYS A 68 -2.16 3.34 -8.26
C CYS A 68 -1.98 4.48 -9.27
N ALA A 69 -2.47 4.32 -10.51
CA ALA A 69 -2.38 5.36 -11.52
C ALA A 69 -3.11 6.65 -11.12
N LEU A 70 -4.25 6.57 -10.44
CA LEU A 70 -4.99 7.74 -9.95
C LEU A 70 -4.25 8.43 -8.80
N ILE A 71 -3.66 7.67 -7.87
CA ILE A 71 -2.82 8.20 -6.79
C ILE A 71 -1.61 8.93 -7.39
N LYS A 72 -0.91 8.30 -8.34
CA LYS A 72 0.30 8.87 -8.96
C LYS A 72 0.04 10.06 -9.88
N LYS A 73 -1.19 10.19 -10.42
CA LYS A 73 -1.61 11.38 -11.19
C LYS A 73 -1.92 12.59 -10.31
N ASN A 74 -2.22 12.40 -9.02
CA ASN A 74 -2.49 13.50 -8.10
C ASN A 74 -1.16 14.10 -7.62
N THR A 75 -0.86 15.35 -7.95
CA THR A 75 0.41 16.01 -7.63
C THR A 75 0.74 16.05 -6.13
N ARG A 76 -0.27 16.01 -5.26
CA ARG A 76 -0.07 15.97 -3.79
C ARG A 76 0.27 14.57 -3.27
N LEU A 77 -0.05 13.53 -4.02
CA LEU A 77 0.10 12.13 -3.61
C LEU A 77 1.10 11.36 -4.48
N ALA A 78 1.56 11.96 -5.58
CA ALA A 78 2.46 11.31 -6.54
C ALA A 78 3.77 10.83 -5.92
N ALA A 79 4.25 11.53 -4.89
CA ALA A 79 5.43 11.17 -4.13
C ALA A 79 5.18 10.07 -3.09
N THR A 80 3.93 9.79 -2.74
CA THR A 80 3.60 8.74 -1.77
C THR A 80 3.96 7.37 -2.37
N PRO A 81 4.77 6.56 -1.68
CA PRO A 81 5.10 5.21 -2.12
C PRO A 81 3.86 4.33 -2.22
N VAL A 82 3.71 3.62 -3.35
CA VAL A 82 2.65 2.64 -3.58
C VAL A 82 3.27 1.28 -3.84
N ILE A 83 2.98 0.33 -2.96
CA ILE A 83 3.46 -1.05 -2.99
C ILE A 83 2.30 -1.95 -3.42
N MET A 84 2.46 -2.65 -4.54
CA MET A 84 1.41 -3.51 -5.08
C MET A 84 1.45 -4.89 -4.41
N LEU A 85 0.31 -5.37 -3.92
CA LEU A 85 0.16 -6.73 -3.41
C LEU A 85 -0.33 -7.63 -4.55
N SER A 86 0.44 -8.67 -4.89
CA SER A 86 0.11 -9.57 -6.00
C SER A 86 -0.13 -11.00 -5.53
N SER A 87 -1.20 -11.63 -6.01
CA SER A 87 -1.46 -13.07 -5.79
C SER A 87 -0.63 -13.98 -6.71
N LYS A 88 0.08 -13.42 -7.71
CA LYS A 88 0.92 -14.17 -8.64
C LYS A 88 2.26 -13.47 -8.84
N ASP A 89 3.34 -14.25 -8.85
CA ASP A 89 4.70 -13.72 -9.07
C ASP A 89 5.02 -13.59 -10.58
N GLY A 90 4.05 -13.09 -11.34
CA GLY A 90 4.12 -12.98 -12.79
C GLY A 90 5.00 -11.82 -13.25
N LEU A 91 5.90 -12.07 -14.20
CA LEU A 91 6.72 -11.04 -14.86
C LEU A 91 5.85 -9.89 -15.42
N PHE A 92 4.64 -10.20 -15.88
CA PHE A 92 3.69 -9.24 -16.43
C PHE A 92 3.15 -8.27 -15.38
N ASP A 93 2.87 -8.74 -14.16
CA ASP A 93 2.36 -7.87 -13.10
C ASP A 93 3.41 -6.85 -12.68
N ARG A 94 4.66 -7.31 -12.53
CA ARG A 94 5.81 -6.44 -12.22
C ARG A 94 6.08 -5.41 -13.31
N ALA A 95 5.95 -5.80 -14.58
CA ALA A 95 6.11 -4.87 -15.70
C ALA A 95 4.99 -3.82 -15.70
N ARG A 96 3.73 -4.24 -15.52
CA ARG A 96 2.57 -3.36 -15.63
C ARG A 96 2.53 -2.29 -14.55
N GLY A 97 2.75 -2.61 -13.29
CA GLY A 97 2.75 -1.57 -12.26
C GLY A 97 4.02 -0.72 -12.26
N ARG A 98 5.18 -1.20 -12.77
CA ARG A 98 6.31 -0.30 -13.06
C ARG A 98 5.90 0.78 -14.06
N MET A 99 5.09 0.42 -15.06
CA MET A 99 4.55 1.39 -16.01
C MET A 99 3.55 2.37 -15.38
N VAL A 100 2.80 1.96 -14.35
CA VAL A 100 1.86 2.86 -13.65
C VAL A 100 2.49 3.62 -12.46
N GLY A 101 3.77 3.35 -12.16
CA GLY A 101 4.56 4.08 -11.16
C GLY A 101 4.59 3.45 -9.77
N SER A 102 4.29 2.16 -9.62
CA SER A 102 4.47 1.45 -8.34
C SER A 102 5.94 1.39 -7.92
N ASP A 103 6.22 1.56 -6.64
CA ASP A 103 7.57 1.61 -6.09
C ASP A 103 8.13 0.21 -5.78
N GLU A 104 7.27 -0.73 -5.36
CA GLU A 104 7.63 -2.12 -5.06
C GLU A 104 6.43 -3.07 -5.28
N TYR A 105 6.72 -4.37 -5.33
CA TYR A 105 5.73 -5.44 -5.34
C TYR A 105 5.98 -6.40 -4.20
N LEU A 106 4.89 -6.89 -3.62
CA LEU A 106 4.94 -7.86 -2.57
C LEU A 106 3.95 -9.00 -2.88
N THR A 107 4.47 -10.22 -2.97
CA THR A 107 3.68 -11.40 -3.32
C THR A 107 2.90 -11.92 -2.12
N LYS A 108 1.62 -12.24 -2.30
CA LYS A 108 0.77 -12.92 -1.32
C LYS A 108 1.02 -14.44 -1.35
N PRO A 109 0.97 -15.13 -0.19
CA PRO A 109 0.74 -14.60 1.15
C PRO A 109 1.97 -13.84 1.67
N PHE A 110 1.72 -12.71 2.33
CA PHE A 110 2.78 -11.89 2.89
C PHE A 110 3.04 -12.19 4.37
N THR A 111 4.30 -12.06 4.78
CA THR A 111 4.71 -12.20 6.18
C THR A 111 4.79 -10.83 6.85
N LYS A 112 4.71 -10.82 8.18
CA LYS A 112 4.98 -9.62 8.98
C LYS A 112 6.29 -8.95 8.55
N ASP A 113 7.37 -9.71 8.46
CA ASP A 113 8.68 -9.17 8.11
C ASP A 113 8.71 -8.53 6.72
N SER A 114 8.01 -9.12 5.74
CA SER A 114 7.94 -8.56 4.39
C SER A 114 7.23 -7.19 4.36
N LEU A 115 6.12 -7.03 5.09
CA LEU A 115 5.43 -5.74 5.21
C LEU A 115 6.29 -4.70 5.92
N LEU A 116 6.87 -5.06 7.06
CA LEU A 116 7.69 -4.13 7.85
C LEU A 116 8.92 -3.67 7.07
N LYS A 117 9.56 -4.57 6.32
CA LYS A 117 10.70 -4.23 5.47
C LYS A 117 10.31 -3.27 4.36
N ALA A 118 9.17 -3.48 3.71
CA ALA A 118 8.70 -2.61 2.64
C ALA A 118 8.38 -1.21 3.16
N VAL A 119 7.70 -1.11 4.32
CA VAL A 119 7.48 0.18 5.01
C VAL A 119 8.81 0.85 5.35
N ALA A 120 9.74 0.14 5.99
CA ALA A 120 11.03 0.71 6.38
C ALA A 120 11.89 1.17 5.18
N THR A 121 11.73 0.53 4.03
CA THR A 121 12.48 0.87 2.80
C THR A 121 11.91 2.10 2.11
N HIS A 122 10.58 2.25 2.10
CA HIS A 122 9.89 3.23 1.28
C HIS A 122 9.36 4.44 2.06
N ALA A 123 9.13 4.32 3.37
CA ALA A 123 8.66 5.43 4.18
C ALA A 123 9.62 6.63 4.03
N PRO A 124 9.09 7.86 3.94
CA PRO A 124 9.91 9.05 3.88
C PRO A 124 10.83 9.06 5.11
N ARG A 125 12.14 9.25 4.89
CA ARG A 125 13.05 9.49 6.00
C ARG A 125 12.56 10.74 6.70
N GLN A 126 12.09 10.60 7.94
CA GLN A 126 11.81 11.77 8.77
C GLN A 126 13.12 12.55 8.88
N ALA A 127 13.18 13.72 8.24
CA ALA A 127 14.25 14.66 8.47
C ALA A 127 14.14 15.06 9.94
N SER A 128 15.17 14.70 10.71
CA SER A 128 15.31 15.07 12.12
C SER A 128 15.35 16.59 12.28
#